data_AF-A0AAE1CE78-F1
#
_entry.id   AF-A0AAE1CE78-F1
#
_cell.length_a   1.000
_cell.length_b   1.000
_cell.length_c   1.000
_cell.angle_alpha   90.00
_cell.angle_beta   90.00
_cell.angle_gamma   90.00
#
_symmetry.space_group_name_H-M   'P 1'
#
loop_
_entity.id
_entity.type
_entity.pdbx_description
1 polymer ?
#
loop_
_entity_poly.entity_id
_entity_poly.type
_entity_poly.pdbx_seq_one_letter_code
_entity_poly.pdbx_strand_id
1 'polypeptide(L)'
;MSYSDFVVVNRDQAREPCFNVAGKICQCRDKHRSRASAGDSHHSKVDEAVVRKVERFLKLHYLRNRSHDVCMEILNGRDVTSDVELYFDLSGRTSMKETGLISLLSRLKFEDILQYVAIPNIRIEPRHGGANSKRDLRKRDIASASEGCQDLVQVFDSLRKKGLKTVLKVVVDDSFPHPHSDEAIENALRGMDVEVWDWKRIDLSSKVIYNAAPRVVREVHLYWSGNNAVIRGWGDEGGLKKLKELKKFRTLLVTAEHTYKQKKLPENIEEHVKIALIDDGVDVTDPDLPEALELSGRTFCTRNGHGEHSLNHPYYASGAGHGTTMAKQIYSMCPSAQLYVLRLEDHPSDDGRTRQLDAKSAARAIRAAAQKGVHIISMSWTILPPEDAAVEQMLDQAVKAADQANILMFCSASDKGVKKSDTYPAKGTNRIFTIGAAKASGIKEQWVPQGVTTVTGSSVATALAAGLAALVLYCVQARLAVSTAEHEREKARRQFRLLKRHENMHRAFGHSIGTTEGSEYKFLAVWDVFGKACEKADAAPAHEDERLIEFVAGVGSALCMKLP
;
A
#
# COMPACT_ATOMS: atom_id res chain seq x y z
N MET A 1 -20.38 -6.38 54.19
CA MET A 1 -19.60 -6.71 52.97
C MET A 1 -20.43 -6.24 51.79
N SER A 2 -19.99 -5.15 51.18
CA SER A 2 -20.85 -4.03 50.76
C SER A 2 -21.02 -3.88 49.25
N TYR A 3 -22.27 -3.60 48.86
CA TYR A 3 -22.78 -2.57 47.92
C TYR A 3 -22.22 -2.57 46.48
N SER A 4 -22.97 -2.95 45.42
CA SER A 4 -24.17 -2.36 44.77
C SER A 4 -23.88 -1.17 43.83
N ASP A 5 -24.36 -1.29 42.59
CA ASP A 5 -24.89 -0.31 41.61
C ASP A 5 -24.30 1.12 41.49
N PHE A 6 -24.08 1.59 40.24
CA PHE A 6 -24.77 2.72 39.60
C PHE A 6 -23.97 3.37 38.42
N VAL A 7 -24.76 3.96 37.52
CA VAL A 7 -24.43 4.72 36.31
C VAL A 7 -24.42 6.23 36.62
N VAL A 8 -23.75 7.03 35.77
CA VAL A 8 -24.04 8.43 35.34
C VAL A 8 -22.91 9.48 35.54
N VAL A 9 -22.68 10.20 34.43
CA VAL A 9 -21.89 11.38 34.04
C VAL A 9 -21.95 12.60 34.98
N ASN A 10 -20.84 13.33 35.23
CA ASN A 10 -20.72 14.80 35.01
C ASN A 10 -19.28 15.39 35.17
N ARG A 11 -19.14 16.55 34.51
CA ARG A 11 -18.11 17.60 34.40
C ARG A 11 -17.21 17.96 35.61
N ASP A 12 -16.09 18.56 35.21
CA ASP A 12 -15.25 19.55 35.91
C ASP A 12 -14.46 19.11 37.14
N GLN A 13 -13.15 18.91 36.93
CA GLN A 13 -12.02 19.50 37.67
C GLN A 13 -10.78 18.60 37.55
N ALA A 14 -10.01 18.78 36.49
CA ALA A 14 -8.61 18.37 36.47
C ALA A 14 -7.77 19.64 36.34
N ARG A 15 -7.21 20.08 37.47
CA ARG A 15 -6.17 21.12 37.53
C ARG A 15 -4.98 20.65 36.70
N GLU A 16 -4.66 21.38 35.64
CA GLU A 16 -3.42 21.26 34.88
C GLU A 16 -2.25 21.80 35.72
N PRO A 17 -1.07 21.15 35.71
CA PRO A 17 0.19 21.84 35.93
C PRO A 17 0.67 22.44 34.60
N CYS A 18 0.56 23.76 34.48
CA CYS A 18 1.14 24.54 33.40
C CYS A 18 2.68 24.47 33.46
N PHE A 19 3.32 23.94 32.42
CA PHE A 19 4.75 24.16 32.17
C PHE A 19 4.89 25.37 31.23
N ASN A 20 5.31 26.49 31.81
CA ASN A 20 5.53 27.75 31.13
C ASN A 20 7.03 27.88 30.82
N VAL A 21 7.43 27.72 29.55
CA VAL A 21 8.81 28.02 29.10
C VAL A 21 8.75 29.19 28.14
N ALA A 22 8.54 30.39 28.70
CA ALA A 22 8.74 31.64 28.00
C ALA A 22 10.17 32.14 28.26
N GLY A 23 11.08 31.86 27.32
CA GLY A 23 12.38 32.52 27.27
C GLY A 23 12.23 33.97 26.83
N LYS A 24 12.17 34.91 27.78
CA LYS A 24 12.42 36.34 27.52
C LYS A 24 13.78 36.73 28.09
N ILE A 25 14.68 37.05 27.17
CA ILE A 25 15.93 37.76 27.46
C ILE A 25 15.55 39.11 28.07
N CYS A 26 15.81 39.30 29.36
CA CYS A 26 15.74 40.59 30.01
C CYS A 26 17.13 40.93 30.53
N GLN A 27 17.74 41.96 29.93
CA GLN A 27 18.94 42.60 30.46
C GLN A 27 18.52 43.50 31.63
N CYS A 28 18.84 43.09 32.86
CA CYS A 28 18.94 44.02 33.97
C CYS A 28 20.31 43.83 34.65
N ARG A 29 21.07 44.93 34.68
CA ARG A 29 22.28 45.11 35.49
C ARG A 29 21.90 44.99 36.96
N ASP A 30 22.66 44.22 37.73
CA ASP A 30 22.69 44.37 39.18
C ASP A 30 24.12 44.50 39.71
N LYS A 31 24.30 45.51 40.56
CA LYS A 31 25.51 45.80 41.36
C LYS A 31 25.42 45.01 42.67
N HIS A 32 26.57 44.44 43.11
CA HIS A 32 26.93 44.06 44.50
C HIS A 32 25.91 43.18 45.28
N ARG A 33 26.23 42.05 45.94
CA ARG A 33 27.36 41.74 46.84
C ARG A 33 27.20 40.26 47.33
N SER A 34 28.32 39.58 47.50
CA SER A 34 28.60 38.29 48.18
C SER A 34 27.56 37.64 49.12
N ARG A 35 27.36 36.32 48.98
CA ARG A 35 27.76 35.31 49.98
C ARG A 35 27.67 33.88 49.40
N ALA A 36 28.72 33.09 49.65
CA ALA A 36 28.83 31.70 49.24
C ALA A 36 27.98 30.78 50.14
N SER A 37 27.31 29.79 49.54
CA SER A 37 26.99 28.52 50.18
C SER A 37 27.11 27.40 49.15
N ALA A 38 28.04 26.50 49.41
CA ALA A 38 28.24 25.27 48.65
C ALA A 38 26.99 24.39 48.79
N GLY A 39 26.36 24.09 47.66
CA GLY A 39 25.26 23.14 47.53
C GLY A 39 25.47 22.37 46.24
N ASP A 40 25.92 21.13 46.38
CA ASP A 40 26.13 20.16 45.32
C ASP A 40 24.78 19.90 44.62
N SER A 41 24.62 20.39 43.39
CA SER A 41 23.45 20.11 42.55
C SER A 41 23.91 19.51 41.24
N HIS A 42 23.90 18.18 41.20
CA HIS A 42 23.96 17.40 39.97
C HIS A 42 22.68 17.63 39.15
N HIS A 43 22.54 18.80 38.54
CA HIS A 43 21.64 18.96 37.41
C HIS A 43 22.31 18.31 36.19
N SER A 44 21.88 17.09 35.83
CA SER A 44 22.25 16.49 34.56
C SER A 44 21.83 17.45 33.45
N LYS A 45 22.79 18.04 32.73
CA LYS A 45 22.48 18.87 31.56
C LYS A 45 21.72 18.01 30.58
N VAL A 46 20.45 18.34 30.36
CA VAL A 46 19.61 17.66 29.36
C VAL A 46 20.29 17.84 28.01
N ASP A 47 20.58 16.74 27.33
CA ASP A 47 21.18 16.78 26.00
C ASP A 47 20.20 17.42 25.00
N GLU A 48 20.53 18.61 24.52
CA GLU A 48 19.72 19.35 23.56
C GLU A 48 19.48 18.56 22.26
N ALA A 49 20.38 17.65 21.89
CA ALA A 49 20.18 16.80 20.72
C ALA A 49 19.03 15.80 20.95
N VAL A 50 18.87 15.30 22.18
CA VAL A 50 17.75 14.43 22.56
C VAL A 50 16.44 15.23 22.56
N VAL A 51 16.44 16.45 23.11
CA VAL A 51 15.25 17.32 23.11
C VAL A 51 14.78 17.61 21.69
N ARG A 52 15.69 18.00 20.78
CA ARG A 52 15.34 18.26 19.36
C ARG A 52 14.79 17.02 18.66
N LYS A 53 15.30 15.82 18.97
CA LYS A 53 14.78 14.56 18.42
C LYS A 53 13.37 14.25 18.92
N VAL A 54 13.12 14.43 20.22
CA VAL A 54 11.80 14.22 20.82
C VAL A 54 10.79 15.23 20.29
N GLU A 55 11.17 16.51 20.22
CA GLU A 55 10.34 17.57 19.64
C GLU A 55 9.95 17.23 18.20
N ARG A 56 10.93 16.87 17.36
CA ARG A 56 10.67 16.48 15.97
C ARG A 56 9.75 15.25 15.88
N PHE A 57 9.96 14.26 16.75
CA PHE A 57 9.12 13.06 16.80
C PHE A 57 7.66 13.41 17.12
N LEU A 58 7.42 14.25 18.13
CA LEU A 58 6.08 14.69 18.53
C LEU A 58 5.43 15.56 17.45
N LYS A 59 6.17 16.52 16.87
CA LYS A 59 5.69 17.34 15.75
C LYS A 59 5.19 16.47 14.60
N LEU A 60 6.00 15.50 14.16
CA LEU A 60 5.59 14.55 13.12
C LEU A 60 4.38 13.71 13.52
N HIS A 61 4.32 13.22 14.76
CA HIS A 61 3.18 12.44 15.23
C HIS A 61 1.86 13.22 15.15
N TYR A 62 1.84 14.46 15.64
CA TYR A 62 0.61 15.26 15.64
C TYR A 62 0.25 15.73 14.24
N LEU A 63 1.19 16.26 13.47
CA LEU A 63 0.95 16.76 12.11
C LEU A 63 0.42 15.68 11.16
N ARG A 64 0.75 14.39 11.39
CA ARG A 64 0.24 13.25 10.63
C ARG A 64 -1.16 12.81 11.03
N ASN A 65 -1.51 12.90 12.31
CA ASN A 65 -2.65 12.18 12.88
C ASN A 65 -3.77 13.09 13.39
N ARG A 66 -3.60 14.42 13.30
CA ARG A 66 -4.57 15.40 13.80
C ARG A 66 -4.96 16.39 12.70
N SER A 67 -6.16 16.97 12.83
CA SER A 67 -6.62 18.04 11.96
C SER A 67 -5.76 19.30 12.12
N HIS A 68 -5.86 20.21 11.14
CA HIS A 68 -5.16 21.48 11.14
C HIS A 68 -5.36 22.25 12.45
N ASP A 69 -6.62 22.49 12.83
CA ASP A 69 -6.98 23.28 14.02
C ASP A 69 -6.38 22.68 15.31
N VAL A 70 -6.47 21.35 15.46
CA VAL A 70 -5.91 20.65 16.62
C VAL A 70 -4.39 20.74 16.63
N CYS A 71 -3.73 20.68 15.47
CA CYS A 71 -2.27 20.87 15.38
C CYS A 71 -1.87 22.29 15.77
N MET A 72 -2.63 23.30 15.34
CA MET A 72 -2.35 24.70 15.68
C MET A 72 -2.45 24.93 17.19
N GLU A 73 -3.46 24.38 17.86
CA GLU A 73 -3.59 24.47 19.32
C GLU A 73 -2.46 23.74 20.05
N ILE A 74 -2.09 22.53 19.60
CA ILE A 74 -1.06 21.72 20.26
C ILE A 74 0.33 22.36 20.11
N LEU A 75 0.64 22.89 18.91
CA LEU A 75 1.97 23.42 18.61
C LEU A 75 2.19 24.82 19.18
N ASN A 76 1.15 25.66 19.22
CA ASN A 76 1.28 27.05 19.65
C ASN A 76 0.74 27.29 21.07
N GLY A 77 0.00 26.34 21.64
CA GLY A 77 -0.73 26.47 22.89
C GLY A 77 -2.18 26.89 22.68
N ARG A 78 -3.07 26.48 23.60
CA ARG A 78 -4.49 26.87 23.58
C ARG A 78 -4.62 28.39 23.72
N ASP A 79 -5.53 28.98 22.97
CA ASP A 79 -5.84 30.42 22.96
C ASP A 79 -4.68 31.35 22.55
N VAL A 80 -3.64 30.82 21.90
CA VAL A 80 -2.54 31.61 21.35
C VAL A 80 -2.69 31.77 19.84
N THR A 81 -2.73 33.01 19.36
CA THR A 81 -2.71 33.30 17.92
C THR A 81 -1.30 33.13 17.38
N SER A 82 -1.13 32.29 16.35
CA SER A 82 0.16 32.08 15.67
C SER A 82 0.09 32.59 14.23
N ASP A 83 1.16 33.25 13.79
CA ASP A 83 1.34 33.69 12.40
C ASP A 83 1.99 32.59 11.52
N VAL A 84 2.18 31.39 12.06
CA VAL A 84 2.90 30.31 11.39
C VAL A 84 1.92 29.35 10.72
N GLU A 85 2.07 29.20 9.42
CA GLU A 85 1.21 28.33 8.61
C GLU A 85 1.73 26.89 8.61
N LEU A 86 0.80 25.94 8.66
CA LEU A 86 1.09 24.50 8.57
C LEU A 86 0.95 23.95 7.15
N TYR A 87 0.53 24.76 6.19
CA TYR A 87 0.39 24.37 4.79
C TYR A 87 0.74 25.51 3.84
N PHE A 88 0.95 25.15 2.57
CA PHE A 88 1.06 26.12 1.48
C PHE A 88 0.17 25.69 0.32
N ASP A 89 -0.83 26.50 -0.02
CA ASP A 89 -1.85 26.16 -1.00
C ASP A 89 -2.02 27.28 -2.02
N LEU A 90 -1.86 26.94 -3.30
CA LEU A 90 -2.06 27.84 -4.43
C LEU A 90 -3.37 27.58 -5.19
N SER A 91 -4.23 26.69 -4.67
CA SER A 91 -5.52 26.34 -5.25
C SER A 91 -6.36 27.59 -5.53
N GLY A 92 -7.12 27.55 -6.63
CA GLY A 92 -7.90 28.70 -7.11
C GLY A 92 -7.10 29.70 -7.96
N ARG A 93 -5.82 29.43 -8.26
CA ARG A 93 -4.99 30.24 -9.15
C ARG A 93 -4.59 29.45 -10.40
N THR A 94 -4.64 30.10 -11.56
CA THR A 94 -4.27 29.52 -12.87
C THR A 94 -3.00 30.13 -13.46
N SER A 95 -2.65 31.36 -13.07
CA SER A 95 -1.36 31.98 -13.37
C SER A 95 -0.92 32.94 -12.26
N MET A 96 0.38 33.14 -12.13
CA MET A 96 0.98 34.08 -11.19
C MET A 96 2.32 34.57 -11.72
N LYS A 97 2.68 35.83 -11.47
CA LYS A 97 4.04 36.33 -11.76
C LYS A 97 5.02 35.86 -10.69
N GLU A 98 6.26 35.60 -11.06
CA GLU A 98 7.34 35.26 -10.12
C GLU A 98 7.45 36.29 -8.97
N THR A 99 7.31 37.58 -9.28
CA THR A 99 7.29 38.64 -8.26
C THR A 99 6.10 38.54 -7.30
N GLY A 100 4.96 38.06 -7.79
CA GLY A 100 3.78 37.78 -6.99
C GLY A 100 4.01 36.61 -6.03
N LEU A 101 4.66 35.54 -6.50
CA LEU A 101 5.02 34.39 -5.68
C LEU A 101 5.99 34.78 -4.56
N ILE A 102 7.04 35.53 -4.89
CA ILE A 102 8.01 36.05 -3.90
C ILE A 102 7.30 36.94 -2.89
N SER A 103 6.41 37.83 -3.33
CA SER A 103 5.66 38.70 -2.42
C SER A 103 4.63 37.96 -1.56
N LEU A 104 4.09 36.84 -2.04
CA LEU A 104 3.20 35.99 -1.25
C LEU A 104 4.02 35.29 -0.16
N LEU A 105 5.08 34.59 -0.57
CA LEU A 105 5.94 33.87 0.35
C LEU A 105 6.61 34.78 1.37
N SER A 106 6.94 36.04 1.04
CA SER A 106 7.50 36.97 2.01
C SER A 106 6.55 37.29 3.18
N ARG A 107 5.23 37.17 2.98
CA ARG A 107 4.20 37.41 3.99
C ARG A 107 3.88 36.18 4.84
N LEU A 108 4.26 34.99 4.38
CA LEU A 108 4.01 33.72 5.08
C LEU A 108 5.22 33.31 5.92
N LYS A 109 4.94 32.75 7.10
CA LYS A 109 5.92 32.12 7.99
C LYS A 109 5.61 30.63 8.06
N PHE A 110 6.65 29.80 7.98
CA PHE A 110 6.53 28.35 8.03
C PHE A 110 7.48 27.80 9.09
N GLU A 111 7.10 26.69 9.71
CA GLU A 111 8.03 25.78 10.37
C GLU A 111 8.85 25.00 9.31
N ASP A 112 9.80 24.18 9.77
CA ASP A 112 10.56 23.29 8.88
C ASP A 112 9.78 22.03 8.43
N ILE A 113 8.53 21.85 8.91
CA ILE A 113 7.60 20.77 8.54
C ILE A 113 6.23 21.35 8.17
N LEU A 114 5.70 21.01 6.99
CA LEU A 114 4.31 21.31 6.59
C LEU A 114 3.46 20.05 6.51
N GLN A 115 2.18 20.16 6.87
CA GLN A 115 1.17 19.11 6.66
C GLN A 115 0.95 18.85 5.18
N TYR A 116 0.81 19.91 4.38
CA TYR A 116 0.73 19.76 2.94
C TYR A 116 1.21 20.96 2.13
N VAL A 117 1.57 20.69 0.89
CA VAL A 117 1.80 21.67 -0.17
C VAL A 117 0.89 21.32 -1.34
N ALA A 118 0.01 22.23 -1.76
CA ALA A 118 -0.92 22.05 -2.86
C ALA A 118 -0.68 23.07 -3.97
N ILE A 119 -0.36 22.60 -5.17
CA ILE A 119 -0.06 23.44 -6.34
C ILE A 119 -0.99 23.01 -7.47
N PRO A 120 -1.95 23.85 -7.90
CA PRO A 120 -2.82 23.53 -9.03
C PRO A 120 -2.03 23.65 -10.33
N ASN A 121 -2.71 23.42 -11.45
CA ASN A 121 -2.18 23.65 -12.78
C ASN A 121 -1.99 25.18 -12.99
N ILE A 122 -0.83 25.69 -12.56
CA ILE A 122 -0.48 27.11 -12.48
C ILE A 122 0.78 27.41 -13.30
N ARG A 123 0.77 28.52 -14.05
CA ARG A 123 1.97 29.05 -14.71
C ARG A 123 2.62 30.16 -13.90
N ILE A 124 3.94 30.09 -13.74
CA ILE A 124 4.75 31.14 -13.11
C ILE A 124 5.43 31.98 -14.19
N GLU A 125 4.89 33.17 -14.46
CA GLU A 125 5.46 34.07 -15.47
C GLU A 125 6.81 34.64 -14.97
N PRO A 126 7.92 34.43 -15.68
CA PRO A 126 9.23 34.91 -15.28
C PRO A 126 9.31 36.43 -15.31
N ARG A 127 10.23 37.02 -14.54
CA ARG A 127 10.58 38.44 -14.66
C ARG A 127 11.05 38.77 -16.09
N HIS A 128 10.18 39.34 -16.92
CA HIS A 128 10.61 39.90 -18.19
C HIS A 128 11.54 41.11 -17.96
N GLY A 129 12.82 40.93 -18.25
CA GLY A 129 13.63 42.00 -18.83
C GLY A 129 13.12 42.26 -20.25
N GLY A 130 12.79 43.52 -20.55
CA GLY A 130 12.13 43.89 -21.81
C GLY A 130 12.90 43.43 -23.05
N ALA A 131 12.19 42.83 -24.01
CA ALA A 131 12.66 42.69 -25.38
C ALA A 131 11.48 42.68 -26.35
N ASN A 132 11.43 43.72 -27.18
CA ASN A 132 10.48 43.92 -28.26
C ASN A 132 10.83 43.03 -29.46
N SER A 133 10.08 41.95 -29.71
CA SER A 133 9.62 41.57 -31.06
C SER A 133 8.77 40.29 -31.02
N LYS A 134 7.74 40.20 -31.86
CA LYS A 134 6.94 38.97 -32.06
C LYS A 134 7.76 37.77 -32.58
N ARG A 135 9.01 37.99 -33.02
CA ARG A 135 9.91 36.95 -33.56
C ARG A 135 10.67 36.22 -32.45
N ASP A 136 10.99 36.89 -31.34
CA ASP A 136 11.67 36.28 -30.18
C ASP A 136 10.74 35.40 -29.34
N LEU A 137 9.43 35.67 -29.33
CA LEU A 137 8.42 34.82 -28.70
C LEU A 137 8.40 33.41 -29.33
N ARG A 138 8.41 33.31 -30.66
CA ARG A 138 8.44 32.02 -31.37
C ARG A 138 9.77 31.26 -31.18
N LYS A 139 10.90 31.97 -31.05
CA LYS A 139 12.18 31.32 -30.74
C LYS A 139 12.24 30.84 -29.29
N ARG A 140 11.62 31.54 -28.33
CA ARG A 140 11.47 31.07 -26.95
C ARG A 140 10.53 29.90 -26.82
N ASP A 141 9.39 29.88 -27.51
CA ASP A 141 8.48 28.72 -27.46
C ASP A 141 9.17 27.43 -27.96
N ILE A 142 10.06 27.56 -28.95
CA ILE A 142 10.88 26.45 -29.48
C ILE A 142 12.03 26.09 -28.51
N ALA A 143 12.63 27.05 -27.83
CA ALA A 143 13.70 26.79 -26.85
C ALA A 143 13.17 26.26 -25.50
N SER A 144 12.02 26.74 -25.00
CA SER A 144 11.35 26.24 -23.80
C SER A 144 10.75 24.85 -24.00
N ALA A 145 10.47 24.47 -25.25
CA ALA A 145 10.13 23.09 -25.59
C ALA A 145 11.34 22.14 -25.41
N SER A 146 12.58 22.66 -25.41
CA SER A 146 13.81 21.87 -25.25
C SER A 146 14.35 21.80 -23.81
N GLU A 147 13.99 22.75 -22.92
CA GLU A 147 14.45 22.80 -21.51
C GLU A 147 13.37 22.39 -20.47
N GLY A 148 12.14 22.17 -20.90
CA GLY A 148 11.02 21.76 -20.03
C GLY A 148 10.47 22.90 -19.17
N CYS A 149 9.21 22.76 -18.71
CA CYS A 149 8.62 23.70 -17.75
C CYS A 149 9.42 23.65 -16.43
N GLN A 150 9.81 24.81 -15.88
CA GLN A 150 10.60 24.92 -14.63
C GLN A 150 9.85 25.64 -13.50
N ASP A 151 8.58 25.99 -13.72
CA ASP A 151 7.78 26.81 -12.82
C ASP A 151 7.70 26.21 -11.41
N LEU A 152 7.52 24.90 -11.32
CA LEU A 152 7.46 24.20 -10.04
C LEU A 152 8.81 24.13 -9.32
N VAL A 153 9.93 24.12 -10.04
CA VAL A 153 11.27 24.19 -9.43
C VAL A 153 11.39 25.48 -8.62
N GLN A 154 10.93 26.60 -9.19
CA GLN A 154 10.97 27.91 -8.53
C GLN A 154 10.09 27.97 -7.28
N VAL A 155 8.90 27.35 -7.32
CA VAL A 155 8.00 27.28 -6.16
C VAL A 155 8.67 26.54 -5.01
N PHE A 156 9.16 25.33 -5.26
CA PHE A 156 9.78 24.52 -4.23
C PHE A 156 11.15 25.04 -3.78
N ASP A 157 11.92 25.69 -4.64
CA ASP A 157 13.13 26.43 -4.26
C ASP A 157 12.83 27.57 -3.31
N SER A 158 11.74 28.29 -3.54
CA SER A 158 11.34 29.40 -2.68
C SER A 158 10.87 28.92 -1.31
N LEU A 159 10.18 27.77 -1.26
CA LEU A 159 9.83 27.10 -0.01
C LEU A 159 11.07 26.58 0.74
N ARG A 160 12.04 25.97 0.04
CA ARG A 160 13.33 25.59 0.63
C ARG A 160 14.09 26.77 1.23
N LYS A 161 14.14 27.90 0.52
CA LYS A 161 14.78 29.15 1.00
C LYS A 161 14.11 29.70 2.26
N LYS A 162 12.85 29.35 2.52
CA LYS A 162 12.13 29.64 3.77
C LYS A 162 12.46 28.68 4.93
N GLY A 163 13.31 27.68 4.71
CA GLY A 163 13.74 26.72 5.73
C GLY A 163 12.93 25.42 5.78
N LEU A 164 12.02 25.21 4.82
CA LEU A 164 11.23 23.99 4.73
C LEU A 164 12.10 22.77 4.45
N LYS A 165 11.98 21.73 5.28
CA LYS A 165 12.74 20.47 5.15
C LYS A 165 11.85 19.26 4.89
N THR A 166 10.66 19.22 5.48
CA THR A 166 9.75 18.08 5.39
C THR A 166 8.35 18.52 4.97
N VAL A 167 7.74 17.80 4.04
CA VAL A 167 6.35 17.99 3.65
C VAL A 167 5.63 16.64 3.77
N LEU A 168 4.62 16.56 4.64
CA LEU A 168 3.91 15.30 4.84
C LEU A 168 3.11 14.89 3.61
N LYS A 169 2.55 15.86 2.86
CA LYS A 169 1.83 15.60 1.61
C LYS A 169 2.09 16.67 0.55
N VAL A 170 2.56 16.26 -0.62
CA VAL A 170 2.67 17.13 -1.80
C VAL A 170 1.55 16.77 -2.76
N VAL A 171 0.74 17.76 -3.17
CA VAL A 171 -0.31 17.64 -4.19
C VAL A 171 0.00 18.61 -5.31
N VAL A 172 0.26 18.11 -6.51
CA VAL A 172 0.62 18.93 -7.68
C VAL A 172 -0.21 18.52 -8.88
N ASP A 173 -0.90 19.46 -9.50
CA ASP A 173 -1.53 19.25 -10.80
C ASP A 173 -0.60 19.64 -11.95
N ASP A 174 0.16 18.66 -12.47
CA ASP A 174 1.12 18.81 -13.58
C ASP A 174 0.54 18.26 -14.90
N SER A 175 -0.77 18.39 -15.09
CA SER A 175 -1.48 17.93 -16.30
C SER A 175 -1.38 18.89 -17.49
N PHE A 176 -0.33 19.72 -17.56
CA PHE A 176 -0.13 20.65 -18.67
C PHE A 176 -0.05 19.92 -20.02
N PRO A 177 -0.41 20.58 -21.13
CA PRO A 177 -0.11 20.07 -22.47
C PRO A 177 1.39 19.76 -22.68
N HIS A 178 2.25 20.42 -21.90
CA HIS A 178 3.67 20.14 -21.77
C HIS A 178 4.00 20.03 -20.26
N PRO A 179 3.93 18.84 -19.66
CA PRO A 179 4.23 18.65 -18.24
C PRO A 179 5.72 18.92 -17.93
N HIS A 180 6.07 19.08 -16.66
CA HIS A 180 7.46 19.26 -16.24
C HIS A 180 8.30 18.04 -16.59
N SER A 181 9.57 18.24 -16.95
CA SER A 181 10.50 17.14 -17.24
C SER A 181 10.81 16.33 -15.99
N ASP A 182 11.35 15.12 -16.16
CA ASP A 182 11.80 14.26 -15.06
C ASP A 182 12.80 15.01 -14.17
N GLU A 183 13.77 15.68 -14.78
CA GLU A 183 14.80 16.46 -14.09
C GLU A 183 14.21 17.64 -13.32
N ALA A 184 13.20 18.32 -13.89
CA ALA A 184 12.54 19.42 -13.22
C ALA A 184 11.78 18.95 -11.97
N ILE A 185 11.10 17.82 -12.03
CA ILE A 185 10.41 17.22 -10.86
C ILE A 185 11.44 16.81 -9.79
N GLU A 186 12.53 16.17 -10.20
CA GLU A 186 13.62 15.77 -9.29
C GLU A 186 14.25 16.99 -8.61
N ASN A 187 14.55 18.05 -9.39
CA ASN A 187 15.08 19.30 -8.86
C ASN A 187 14.09 20.00 -7.92
N ALA A 188 12.81 19.98 -8.24
CA ALA A 188 11.76 20.59 -7.43
C ALA A 188 11.72 19.98 -6.03
N LEU A 189 11.81 18.66 -5.88
CA LEU A 189 11.71 18.02 -4.56
C LEU A 189 13.06 17.69 -3.90
N ARG A 190 14.18 17.90 -4.60
CA ARG A 190 15.53 17.62 -4.08
C ARG A 190 15.76 18.19 -2.69
N GLY A 191 16.24 17.34 -1.78
CA GLY A 191 16.64 17.74 -0.43
C GLY A 191 15.48 18.04 0.52
N MET A 192 14.23 17.76 0.12
CA MET A 192 13.08 17.75 1.02
C MET A 192 12.60 16.32 1.25
N ASP A 193 12.18 16.04 2.48
CA ASP A 193 11.53 14.77 2.82
C ASP A 193 10.04 14.87 2.49
N VAL A 194 9.57 14.06 1.55
CA VAL A 194 8.15 13.95 1.17
C VAL A 194 7.61 12.59 1.60
N GLU A 195 6.52 12.57 2.36
CA GLU A 195 5.93 11.32 2.86
C GLU A 195 4.81 10.79 1.95
N VAL A 196 3.90 11.67 1.55
CA VAL A 196 2.82 11.39 0.59
C VAL A 196 3.07 12.20 -0.66
N TRP A 197 3.31 11.50 -1.76
CA TRP A 197 3.56 12.09 -3.06
C TRP A 197 2.31 11.97 -3.93
N ASP A 198 1.69 13.08 -4.27
CA ASP A 198 0.59 13.17 -5.23
C ASP A 198 0.94 14.17 -6.33
N TRP A 199 1.55 13.69 -7.41
CA TRP A 199 1.96 14.53 -8.54
C TRP A 199 1.30 14.05 -9.81
N LYS A 200 0.32 14.81 -10.29
CA LYS A 200 -0.53 14.49 -11.43
C LYS A 200 0.20 14.70 -12.75
N ARG A 201 1.12 13.77 -13.03
CA ARG A 201 1.79 13.62 -14.32
C ARG A 201 1.59 12.20 -14.84
N ILE A 202 1.06 12.10 -16.05
CA ILE A 202 0.75 10.83 -16.69
C ILE A 202 2.06 10.11 -17.05
N ASP A 203 2.10 8.80 -16.81
CA ASP A 203 3.18 7.89 -17.17
C ASP A 203 4.55 8.21 -16.54
N LEU A 204 4.52 8.78 -15.34
CA LEU A 204 5.75 9.14 -14.61
C LEU A 204 6.60 7.91 -14.29
N SER A 205 7.90 7.96 -14.59
CA SER A 205 8.83 6.86 -14.31
C SER A 205 9.04 6.65 -12.81
N SER A 206 9.10 5.37 -12.39
CA SER A 206 9.49 4.96 -11.03
C SER A 206 10.87 5.47 -10.63
N LYS A 207 11.75 5.73 -11.60
CA LYS A 207 13.08 6.30 -11.38
C LYS A 207 13.02 7.75 -10.89
N VAL A 208 12.10 8.54 -11.41
CA VAL A 208 11.88 9.94 -11.00
C VAL A 208 11.42 10.01 -9.56
N ILE A 209 10.41 9.18 -9.22
CA ILE A 209 9.87 9.08 -7.86
C ILE A 209 10.99 8.70 -6.89
N TYR A 210 11.80 7.70 -7.25
CA TYR A 210 12.95 7.29 -6.44
C TYR A 210 13.99 8.40 -6.28
N ASN A 211 14.37 9.09 -7.36
CA ASN A 211 15.41 10.12 -7.32
C ASN A 211 14.96 11.37 -6.54
N ALA A 212 13.70 11.74 -6.69
CA ALA A 212 13.13 12.93 -6.10
C ALA A 212 12.79 12.77 -4.61
N ALA A 213 12.37 11.57 -4.17
CA ALA A 213 12.07 11.31 -2.77
C ALA A 213 12.46 9.87 -2.32
N PRO A 214 13.77 9.56 -2.26
CA PRO A 214 14.29 8.19 -2.08
C PRO A 214 14.13 7.57 -0.68
N ARG A 215 13.82 8.37 0.35
CA ARG A 215 14.07 7.99 1.76
C ARG A 215 12.83 7.88 2.63
N VAL A 216 11.74 8.59 2.32
CA VAL A 216 10.63 8.81 3.28
C VAL A 216 9.24 8.61 2.66
N VAL A 217 9.14 8.39 1.35
CA VAL A 217 7.85 8.22 0.68
C VAL A 217 7.19 6.93 1.14
N ARG A 218 6.05 7.07 1.81
CA ARG A 218 5.17 5.98 2.22
C ARG A 218 4.01 5.76 1.25
N GLU A 219 3.64 6.79 0.50
CA GLU A 219 2.49 6.78 -0.38
C GLU A 219 2.80 7.56 -1.66
N VAL A 220 2.51 6.97 -2.83
CA VAL A 220 2.70 7.59 -4.15
C VAL A 220 1.41 7.45 -4.95
N HIS A 221 0.91 8.56 -5.49
CA HIS A 221 -0.22 8.59 -6.41
C HIS A 221 0.30 8.58 -7.83
N LEU A 222 -0.09 7.55 -8.59
CA LEU A 222 0.35 7.33 -9.96
C LEU A 222 -0.78 7.62 -10.92
N TYR A 223 -0.42 8.25 -12.03
CA TYR A 223 -1.34 8.64 -13.09
C TYR A 223 -0.89 7.94 -14.37
N TRP A 224 -1.76 7.13 -14.95
CA TRP A 224 -1.42 6.20 -16.02
C TRP A 224 -2.25 6.47 -17.28
N SER A 225 -1.61 6.44 -18.45
CA SER A 225 -2.28 6.68 -19.73
C SER A 225 -2.97 5.44 -20.31
N GLY A 226 -2.62 4.24 -19.85
CA GLY A 226 -2.87 2.99 -20.59
C GLY A 226 -1.59 2.33 -21.13
N ASN A 227 -0.41 2.96 -21.00
CA ASN A 227 0.85 2.41 -21.49
C ASN A 227 1.37 1.23 -20.64
N ASN A 228 1.29 0.01 -21.20
CA ASN A 228 1.75 -1.20 -20.52
C ASN A 228 3.26 -1.24 -20.23
N ALA A 229 4.09 -0.51 -20.98
CA ALA A 229 5.54 -0.44 -20.71
C ALA A 229 5.82 0.27 -19.38
N VAL A 230 4.98 1.25 -19.01
CA VAL A 230 5.08 2.01 -17.76
C VAL A 230 4.66 1.16 -16.57
N ILE A 231 3.56 0.40 -16.68
CA ILE A 231 3.15 -0.56 -15.64
C ILE A 231 4.24 -1.62 -15.42
N ARG A 232 4.82 -2.17 -16.50
CA ARG A 232 5.94 -3.11 -16.38
C ARG A 232 7.15 -2.46 -15.71
N GLY A 233 7.49 -1.22 -16.07
CA GLY A 233 8.57 -0.46 -15.42
C GLY A 233 8.30 -0.08 -13.97
N TRP A 234 7.04 0.05 -13.55
CA TRP A 234 6.65 0.19 -12.14
C TRP A 234 6.75 -1.14 -11.38
N GLY A 235 6.35 -2.24 -12.02
CA GLY A 235 6.39 -3.59 -11.47
C GLY A 235 7.75 -4.28 -11.54
N ASP A 236 8.74 -3.71 -12.22
CA ASP A 236 10.09 -4.25 -12.37
C ASP A 236 10.91 -4.15 -11.05
N GLU A 237 11.96 -4.97 -10.90
CA GLU A 237 12.87 -4.91 -9.75
C GLU A 237 13.55 -3.55 -9.58
N GLY A 238 13.76 -2.84 -10.70
CA GLY A 238 14.25 -1.46 -10.73
C GLY A 238 13.20 -0.40 -10.40
N GLY A 239 11.91 -0.77 -10.32
CA GLY A 239 10.74 0.11 -10.25
C GLY A 239 10.24 0.42 -8.84
N LEU A 240 8.91 0.45 -8.65
CA LEU A 240 8.27 0.76 -7.36
C LEU A 240 8.53 -0.31 -6.29
N LYS A 241 8.98 -1.50 -6.69
CA LYS A 241 9.50 -2.54 -5.79
C LYS A 241 10.70 -2.09 -4.94
N LYS A 242 11.29 -0.92 -5.22
CA LYS A 242 12.28 -0.26 -4.35
C LYS A 242 11.69 0.33 -3.06
N LEU A 243 10.37 0.39 -2.89
CA LEU A 243 9.71 0.86 -1.68
C LEU A 243 9.75 -0.25 -0.59
N LYS A 244 10.39 0.04 0.54
CA LYS A 244 11.26 -0.92 1.26
C LYS A 244 10.55 -1.94 2.15
N GLU A 245 9.36 -1.69 2.69
CA GLU A 245 8.88 -2.41 3.88
C GLU A 245 8.29 -3.81 3.63
N LEU A 246 7.49 -4.02 2.58
CA LEU A 246 6.99 -5.37 2.25
C LEU A 246 8.09 -6.27 1.66
N LYS A 247 9.05 -5.69 0.92
CA LYS A 247 10.22 -6.41 0.42
C LYS A 247 11.10 -6.89 1.57
N LYS A 248 11.30 -6.04 2.60
CA LYS A 248 11.99 -6.43 3.83
C LYS A 248 11.30 -7.60 4.52
N PHE A 249 9.97 -7.58 4.65
CA PHE A 249 9.27 -8.71 5.29
C PHE A 249 9.37 -9.99 4.47
N ARG A 250 9.29 -9.91 3.14
CA ARG A 250 9.54 -11.05 2.25
C ARG A 250 10.97 -11.59 2.42
N THR A 251 11.97 -10.71 2.46
CA THR A 251 13.36 -11.11 2.69
C THR A 251 13.50 -11.78 4.06
N LEU A 252 12.93 -11.19 5.11
CA LEU A 252 12.87 -11.79 6.44
C LEU A 252 12.26 -13.20 6.41
N LEU A 253 11.13 -13.37 5.73
CA LEU A 253 10.42 -14.64 5.60
C LEU A 253 11.27 -15.71 4.92
N VAL A 254 11.87 -15.38 3.77
CA VAL A 254 12.72 -16.30 2.99
C VAL A 254 13.97 -16.66 3.78
N THR A 255 14.62 -15.69 4.43
CA THR A 255 15.78 -15.93 5.28
C THR A 255 15.42 -16.79 6.48
N ALA A 256 14.33 -16.47 7.19
CA ALA A 256 13.86 -17.24 8.33
C ALA A 256 13.57 -18.69 7.96
N GLU A 257 12.92 -18.93 6.82
CA GLU A 257 12.68 -20.27 6.31
C GLU A 257 13.97 -21.01 5.98
N HIS A 258 14.89 -20.37 5.25
CA HIS A 258 16.13 -21.02 4.84
C HIS A 258 16.94 -21.44 6.06
N THR A 259 17.12 -20.55 7.03
CA THR A 259 17.85 -20.82 8.27
C THR A 259 17.18 -21.93 9.10
N TYR A 260 15.84 -21.94 9.16
CA TYR A 260 15.11 -22.92 9.97
C TYR A 260 14.89 -24.27 9.25
N LYS A 261 14.77 -24.30 7.91
CA LYS A 261 14.68 -25.52 7.09
C LYS A 261 15.95 -26.37 7.21
N GLN A 262 17.12 -25.76 7.35
CA GLN A 262 18.37 -26.47 7.60
C GLN A 262 18.39 -27.22 8.96
N LYS A 263 17.44 -26.93 9.86
CA LYS A 263 17.42 -27.53 11.21
C LYS A 263 16.16 -28.32 11.58
N LYS A 264 14.93 -28.01 11.12
CA LYS A 264 13.67 -28.75 11.48
C LYS A 264 12.31 -28.29 10.88
N LEU A 265 12.21 -27.33 9.95
CA LEU A 265 10.89 -26.78 9.51
C LEU A 265 9.89 -27.81 8.91
N PRO A 266 10.28 -28.81 8.10
CA PRO A 266 9.31 -29.72 7.46
C PRO A 266 8.59 -30.67 8.43
N GLU A 267 9.13 -30.92 9.63
CA GLU A 267 8.51 -31.85 10.58
C GLU A 267 7.44 -31.20 11.48
N ASN A 268 7.42 -29.86 11.59
CA ASN A 268 6.58 -29.14 12.56
C ASN A 268 5.45 -28.28 11.95
N ILE A 269 5.39 -28.11 10.62
CA ILE A 269 4.25 -27.48 9.94
C ILE A 269 3.29 -28.58 9.47
N GLU A 270 2.12 -28.66 10.10
CA GLU A 270 1.16 -29.76 9.92
C GLU A 270 0.49 -29.79 8.53
N GLU A 271 0.35 -28.63 7.87
CA GLU A 271 -0.19 -28.54 6.50
C GLU A 271 0.39 -27.33 5.74
N HIS A 272 0.77 -27.45 4.47
CA HIS A 272 1.19 -26.30 3.68
C HIS A 272 -0.01 -25.43 3.26
N VAL A 273 0.16 -24.10 3.23
CA VAL A 273 -0.85 -23.20 2.66
C VAL A 273 -0.98 -23.47 1.16
N LYS A 274 -2.20 -23.75 0.69
CA LYS A 274 -2.51 -24.17 -0.68
C LYS A 274 -3.47 -23.16 -1.28
N ILE A 275 -3.12 -22.61 -2.43
CA ILE A 275 -3.92 -21.62 -3.14
C ILE A 275 -4.30 -22.21 -4.49
N ALA A 276 -5.59 -22.33 -4.78
CA ALA A 276 -6.03 -22.59 -6.14
C ALA A 276 -5.98 -21.30 -6.95
N LEU A 277 -5.19 -21.29 -8.01
CA LEU A 277 -5.18 -20.22 -9.01
C LEU A 277 -6.04 -20.67 -10.19
N ILE A 278 -7.24 -20.12 -10.31
CA ILE A 278 -8.17 -20.44 -11.39
C ILE A 278 -8.04 -19.37 -12.47
N ASP A 279 -7.36 -19.68 -13.57
CA ASP A 279 -7.02 -18.69 -14.60
C ASP A 279 -6.72 -19.35 -15.97
N ASP A 280 -5.95 -18.71 -16.85
CA ASP A 280 -5.53 -19.20 -18.17
C ASP A 280 -4.40 -20.22 -18.16
N GLY A 281 -4.02 -20.73 -16.99
CA GLY A 281 -2.82 -21.54 -16.77
C GLY A 281 -1.62 -20.70 -16.34
N VAL A 282 -0.48 -21.36 -16.11
CA VAL A 282 0.77 -20.71 -15.71
C VAL A 282 1.86 -21.25 -16.62
N ASP A 283 2.58 -20.37 -17.32
CA ASP A 283 3.78 -20.76 -18.03
C ASP A 283 4.90 -21.05 -17.01
N VAL A 284 5.16 -22.33 -16.78
CA VAL A 284 6.19 -22.78 -15.83
C VAL A 284 7.61 -22.60 -16.37
N THR A 285 7.75 -22.27 -17.66
CA THR A 285 9.04 -22.00 -18.30
C THR A 285 9.39 -20.51 -18.30
N ASP A 286 8.48 -19.66 -17.80
CA ASP A 286 8.72 -18.23 -17.67
C ASP A 286 9.94 -17.99 -16.75
N PRO A 287 10.98 -17.28 -17.23
CA PRO A 287 12.24 -17.13 -16.50
C PRO A 287 12.12 -16.30 -15.22
N ASP A 288 11.07 -15.48 -15.06
CA ASP A 288 10.82 -14.76 -13.80
C ASP A 288 9.91 -15.54 -12.84
N LEU A 289 9.46 -16.74 -13.23
CA LEU A 289 8.77 -17.62 -12.30
C LEU A 289 9.82 -18.33 -11.42
N PRO A 290 9.76 -18.18 -10.09
CA PRO A 290 10.79 -18.73 -9.22
C PRO A 290 10.77 -20.25 -9.22
N GLU A 291 11.95 -20.87 -9.36
CA GLU A 291 12.11 -22.33 -9.37
C GLU A 291 11.61 -23.00 -8.08
N ALA A 292 11.68 -22.29 -6.96
CA ALA A 292 11.18 -22.77 -5.66
C ALA A 292 9.64 -22.78 -5.54
N LEU A 293 8.91 -22.24 -6.52
CA LEU A 293 7.45 -22.20 -6.49
C LEU A 293 6.87 -23.60 -6.77
N GLU A 294 6.32 -24.21 -5.72
CA GLU A 294 5.65 -25.51 -5.83
C GLU A 294 4.33 -25.40 -6.60
N LEU A 295 4.28 -26.04 -7.76
CA LEU A 295 3.15 -26.01 -8.69
C LEU A 295 2.63 -27.41 -8.98
N SER A 296 1.32 -27.55 -8.85
CA SER A 296 0.55 -28.67 -9.40
C SER A 296 -0.69 -28.13 -10.08
N GLY A 297 -1.42 -28.94 -10.84
CA GLY A 297 -2.61 -28.40 -11.48
C GLY A 297 -3.45 -29.41 -12.24
N ARG A 298 -4.51 -28.87 -12.85
CA ARG A 298 -5.42 -29.58 -13.73
C ARG A 298 -5.96 -28.59 -14.77
N THR A 299 -6.27 -29.09 -15.95
CA THR A 299 -6.88 -28.28 -17.01
C THR A 299 -8.35 -28.65 -17.21
N PHE A 300 -9.14 -27.64 -17.52
CA PHE A 300 -10.51 -27.73 -17.99
C PHE A 300 -10.67 -27.13 -19.40
N CYS A 301 -9.55 -26.87 -20.09
CA CYS A 301 -9.48 -26.29 -21.42
C CYS A 301 -9.19 -27.37 -22.47
N THR A 302 -10.20 -27.66 -23.31
CA THR A 302 -10.08 -28.63 -24.39
C THR A 302 -9.55 -27.97 -25.66
N ARG A 303 -8.67 -28.66 -26.40
CA ARG A 303 -8.05 -28.14 -27.63
C ARG A 303 -8.86 -28.44 -28.90
N ASN A 304 -9.51 -29.60 -28.96
CA ASN A 304 -10.23 -30.09 -30.15
C ASN A 304 -11.71 -30.47 -29.88
N GLY A 305 -12.36 -29.84 -28.89
CA GLY A 305 -13.76 -30.13 -28.52
C GLY A 305 -13.96 -31.41 -27.70
N HIS A 306 -15.22 -31.81 -27.47
CA HIS A 306 -15.63 -32.89 -26.54
C HIS A 306 -15.68 -34.30 -27.16
N GLY A 307 -14.66 -34.69 -27.93
CA GLY A 307 -14.53 -36.06 -28.48
C GLY A 307 -13.78 -37.03 -27.55
N GLU A 308 -13.90 -38.34 -27.78
CA GLU A 308 -13.27 -39.44 -27.00
C GLU A 308 -11.73 -39.36 -26.88
N HIS A 309 -11.07 -38.58 -27.76
CA HIS A 309 -9.63 -38.34 -27.78
C HIS A 309 -9.28 -36.84 -27.80
N SER A 310 -10.02 -36.03 -27.03
CA SER A 310 -9.78 -34.59 -26.93
C SER A 310 -8.42 -34.27 -26.32
N LEU A 311 -7.53 -33.65 -27.11
CA LEU A 311 -6.30 -33.04 -26.61
C LEU A 311 -6.66 -31.87 -25.67
N ASN A 312 -5.83 -31.61 -24.67
CA ASN A 312 -6.03 -30.50 -23.73
C ASN A 312 -4.89 -29.48 -23.81
N HIS A 313 -5.22 -28.22 -23.54
CA HIS A 313 -4.18 -27.24 -23.19
C HIS A 313 -3.74 -27.48 -21.74
N PRO A 314 -2.46 -27.73 -21.46
CA PRO A 314 -2.02 -28.07 -20.11
C PRO A 314 -2.13 -26.87 -19.16
N TYR A 315 -2.22 -27.14 -17.86
CA TYR A 315 -2.24 -26.08 -16.84
C TYR A 315 -0.90 -25.35 -16.70
N TYR A 316 0.20 -26.01 -17.07
CA TYR A 316 1.57 -25.49 -17.05
C TYR A 316 1.95 -24.73 -18.32
N ALA A 317 0.96 -24.38 -19.14
CA ALA A 317 1.07 -23.38 -20.19
C ALA A 317 0.00 -22.31 -19.95
N SER A 318 0.36 -21.04 -20.05
CA SER A 318 -0.59 -19.92 -19.95
C SER A 318 -1.09 -19.52 -21.34
N GLY A 319 -2.39 -19.25 -21.47
CA GLY A 319 -3.02 -18.86 -22.75
C GLY A 319 -2.63 -17.45 -23.20
N ALA A 320 -2.67 -16.48 -22.30
CA ALA A 320 -2.42 -15.07 -22.55
C ALA A 320 -1.36 -14.45 -21.61
N GLY A 321 -0.74 -15.26 -20.74
CA GLY A 321 0.20 -14.81 -19.71
C GLY A 321 -0.48 -14.25 -18.44
N HIS A 322 -1.81 -14.24 -18.38
CA HIS A 322 -2.56 -13.63 -17.29
C HIS A 322 -2.34 -14.40 -15.98
N GLY A 323 -2.56 -15.71 -15.99
CA GLY A 323 -2.35 -16.59 -14.85
C GLY A 323 -0.89 -16.67 -14.43
N THR A 324 0.07 -16.65 -15.36
CA THR A 324 1.50 -16.52 -15.03
C THR A 324 1.77 -15.25 -14.22
N THR A 325 1.18 -14.12 -14.64
CA THR A 325 1.30 -12.85 -13.92
C THR A 325 0.68 -12.95 -12.52
N MET A 326 -0.50 -13.55 -12.38
CA MET A 326 -1.16 -13.73 -11.08
C MET A 326 -0.34 -14.64 -10.15
N ALA A 327 0.24 -15.73 -10.67
CA ALA A 327 1.13 -16.61 -9.91
C ALA A 327 2.34 -15.86 -9.36
N LYS A 328 2.99 -15.02 -10.18
CA LYS A 328 4.09 -14.14 -9.74
C LYS A 328 3.66 -13.20 -8.60
N GLN A 329 2.46 -12.62 -8.67
CA GLN A 329 1.96 -11.73 -7.59
C GLN A 329 1.70 -12.49 -6.29
N ILE A 330 1.05 -13.65 -6.37
CA ILE A 330 0.79 -14.50 -5.19
C ILE A 330 2.10 -14.90 -4.52
N TYR A 331 3.06 -15.40 -5.31
CA TYR A 331 4.39 -15.77 -4.81
C TYR A 331 5.15 -14.58 -4.23
N SER A 332 5.00 -13.39 -4.80
CA SER A 332 5.66 -12.19 -4.28
C SER A 332 5.22 -11.85 -2.85
N MET A 333 3.99 -12.21 -2.47
CA MET A 333 3.44 -11.99 -1.13
C MET A 333 3.70 -13.16 -0.19
N CYS A 334 3.53 -14.40 -0.66
CA CYS A 334 3.73 -15.61 0.16
C CYS A 334 4.52 -16.67 -0.62
N PRO A 335 5.87 -16.62 -0.60
CA PRO A 335 6.73 -17.58 -1.30
C PRO A 335 6.52 -19.04 -0.88
N SER A 336 6.07 -19.27 0.35
CA SER A 336 5.86 -20.59 0.96
C SER A 336 4.54 -21.26 0.56
N ALA A 337 3.68 -20.56 -0.20
CA ALA A 337 2.39 -21.10 -0.61
C ALA A 337 2.54 -22.04 -1.81
N GLN A 338 1.84 -23.17 -1.75
CA GLN A 338 1.72 -24.10 -2.87
C GLN A 338 0.59 -23.64 -3.81
N LEU A 339 0.87 -23.61 -5.10
CA LEU A 339 -0.13 -23.25 -6.11
C LEU A 339 -0.74 -24.50 -6.76
N TYR A 340 -2.07 -24.55 -6.76
CA TYR A 340 -2.87 -25.50 -7.52
C TYR A 340 -3.52 -24.78 -8.72
N VAL A 341 -2.89 -24.88 -9.88
CA VAL A 341 -3.31 -24.15 -11.08
C VAL A 341 -4.44 -24.89 -11.77
N LEU A 342 -5.56 -24.19 -11.98
CA LEU A 342 -6.73 -24.70 -12.66
C LEU A 342 -6.98 -23.88 -13.92
N ARG A 343 -6.56 -24.42 -15.06
CA ARG A 343 -6.70 -23.73 -16.34
C ARG A 343 -8.15 -23.79 -16.82
N LEU A 344 -8.71 -22.61 -17.09
CA LEU A 344 -10.03 -22.42 -17.66
C LEU A 344 -10.02 -22.53 -19.17
N GLU A 345 -11.17 -22.93 -19.70
CA GLU A 345 -11.45 -22.82 -21.13
C GLU A 345 -11.82 -21.36 -21.45
N ASP A 346 -11.18 -20.85 -22.49
CA ASP A 346 -11.28 -19.47 -22.92
C ASP A 346 -11.28 -19.35 -24.44
N HIS A 347 -12.06 -18.40 -24.93
CA HIS A 347 -12.19 -18.11 -26.35
C HIS A 347 -12.06 -16.61 -26.60
N PRO A 348 -11.60 -16.19 -27.79
CA PRO A 348 -11.73 -14.81 -28.21
C PRO A 348 -13.22 -14.42 -28.20
N SER A 349 -13.55 -13.21 -27.74
CA SER A 349 -14.89 -12.64 -27.92
C SER A 349 -15.21 -12.45 -29.40
N ASP A 350 -16.50 -12.26 -29.73
CA ASP A 350 -16.98 -12.07 -31.10
C ASP A 350 -16.26 -10.93 -31.86
N ASP A 351 -15.80 -9.90 -31.14
CA ASP A 351 -15.03 -8.78 -31.71
C ASP A 351 -13.50 -9.04 -31.76
N GLY A 352 -13.05 -10.20 -31.28
CA GLY A 352 -11.65 -10.63 -31.19
C GLY A 352 -10.80 -9.83 -30.20
N ARG A 353 -11.39 -8.91 -29.42
CA ARG A 353 -10.66 -7.93 -28.60
C ARG A 353 -10.55 -8.32 -27.13
N THR A 354 -11.45 -9.16 -26.64
CA THR A 354 -11.50 -9.57 -25.24
C THR A 354 -11.50 -11.09 -25.09
N ARG A 355 -11.12 -11.56 -23.91
CA ARG A 355 -11.11 -12.98 -23.56
C ARG A 355 -12.44 -13.33 -22.89
N GLN A 356 -13.18 -14.29 -23.43
CA GLN A 356 -14.40 -14.80 -22.83
C GLN A 356 -14.12 -16.15 -22.16
N LEU A 357 -14.39 -16.22 -20.86
CA LEU A 357 -14.23 -17.44 -20.06
C LEU A 357 -15.48 -18.31 -20.16
N ASP A 358 -15.29 -19.63 -20.30
CA ASP A 358 -16.39 -20.58 -20.27
C ASP A 358 -16.88 -20.82 -18.83
N ALA A 359 -18.16 -20.58 -18.60
CA ALA A 359 -18.82 -20.73 -17.31
C ALA A 359 -18.82 -22.18 -16.77
N LYS A 360 -18.94 -23.19 -17.66
CA LYS A 360 -18.90 -24.60 -17.24
C LYS A 360 -17.51 -25.01 -16.75
N SER A 361 -16.46 -24.54 -17.42
CA SER A 361 -15.05 -24.76 -17.04
C SER A 361 -14.77 -24.10 -15.69
N ALA A 362 -15.26 -22.87 -15.47
CA ALA A 362 -15.15 -22.16 -14.20
C ALA A 362 -15.85 -22.91 -13.04
N ALA A 363 -17.08 -23.37 -13.24
CA ALA A 363 -17.79 -24.17 -12.24
C ALA A 363 -17.04 -25.47 -11.89
N ARG A 364 -16.52 -26.18 -12.89
CA ARG A 364 -15.72 -27.41 -12.69
C ARG A 364 -14.41 -27.12 -11.97
N ALA A 365 -13.74 -26.03 -12.29
CA ALA A 365 -12.50 -25.61 -11.62
C ALA A 365 -12.75 -25.28 -10.14
N ILE A 366 -13.78 -24.50 -9.81
CA ILE A 366 -14.11 -24.16 -8.42
C ILE A 366 -14.41 -25.45 -7.62
N ARG A 367 -15.17 -26.40 -8.19
CA ARG A 367 -15.42 -27.70 -7.54
C ARG A 367 -14.13 -28.51 -7.33
N ALA A 368 -13.23 -28.53 -8.30
CA ALA A 368 -11.96 -29.22 -8.18
C ALA A 368 -11.05 -28.60 -7.11
N ALA A 369 -11.04 -27.27 -6.99
CA ALA A 369 -10.35 -26.58 -5.91
C ALA A 369 -10.92 -26.97 -4.53
N ALA A 370 -12.25 -27.02 -4.41
CA ALA A 370 -12.92 -27.45 -3.18
C ALA A 370 -12.58 -28.90 -2.82
N GLN A 371 -12.63 -29.82 -3.77
CA GLN A 371 -12.28 -31.23 -3.59
C GLN A 371 -10.81 -31.43 -3.23
N LYS A 372 -9.90 -30.61 -3.76
CA LYS A 372 -8.47 -30.63 -3.42
C LYS A 372 -8.21 -30.17 -1.97
N GLY A 373 -9.18 -29.55 -1.31
CA GLY A 373 -9.03 -29.01 0.03
C GLY A 373 -7.97 -27.92 0.07
N VAL A 374 -8.06 -26.96 -0.86
CA VAL A 374 -7.22 -25.75 -0.82
C VAL A 374 -7.67 -24.82 0.30
N HIS A 375 -6.78 -23.94 0.75
CA HIS A 375 -7.08 -22.95 1.77
C HIS A 375 -7.71 -21.68 1.16
N ILE A 376 -7.25 -21.32 -0.03
CA ILE A 376 -7.63 -20.09 -0.73
C ILE A 376 -7.94 -20.42 -2.19
N ILE A 377 -8.93 -19.76 -2.78
CA ILE A 377 -9.17 -19.73 -4.23
C ILE A 377 -9.00 -18.28 -4.71
N SER A 378 -8.11 -18.07 -5.69
CA SER A 378 -7.91 -16.79 -6.39
C SER A 378 -8.54 -16.85 -7.78
N MET A 379 -9.51 -15.98 -8.04
CA MET A 379 -10.26 -15.87 -9.30
C MET A 379 -10.18 -14.44 -9.84
N SER A 380 -9.11 -14.12 -10.56
CA SER A 380 -8.83 -12.78 -11.09
C SER A 380 -9.64 -12.47 -12.36
N TRP A 381 -10.94 -12.78 -12.34
CA TRP A 381 -11.86 -12.65 -13.47
C TRP A 381 -13.30 -12.52 -13.00
N THR A 382 -14.19 -12.12 -13.90
CA THR A 382 -15.64 -12.10 -13.69
C THR A 382 -16.36 -12.75 -14.86
N ILE A 383 -17.49 -13.41 -14.59
CA ILE A 383 -18.37 -14.02 -15.60
C ILE A 383 -19.78 -13.46 -15.41
N LEU A 384 -20.41 -12.98 -16.47
CA LEU A 384 -21.83 -12.61 -16.44
C LEU A 384 -22.68 -13.85 -16.18
N PRO A 385 -23.85 -13.74 -15.51
CA PRO A 385 -24.77 -14.85 -15.37
C PRO A 385 -25.04 -15.51 -16.73
N PRO A 386 -24.78 -16.82 -16.87
CA PRO A 386 -25.07 -17.53 -18.10
C PRO A 386 -26.56 -17.47 -18.41
N GLU A 387 -26.92 -17.36 -19.70
CA GLU A 387 -28.33 -17.45 -20.12
C GLU A 387 -28.91 -18.87 -19.90
N ASP A 388 -28.05 -19.89 -20.01
CA ASP A 388 -28.40 -21.27 -19.69
C ASP A 388 -28.51 -21.46 -18.17
N ALA A 389 -29.74 -21.62 -17.69
CA ALA A 389 -30.06 -21.80 -16.28
C ALA A 389 -29.36 -23.01 -15.64
N ALA A 390 -29.07 -24.08 -16.40
CA ALA A 390 -28.35 -25.23 -15.87
C ALA A 390 -26.88 -24.88 -15.61
N VAL A 391 -26.26 -24.07 -16.48
CA VAL A 391 -24.87 -23.60 -16.31
C VAL A 391 -24.77 -22.59 -15.18
N GLU A 392 -25.74 -21.69 -15.08
CA GLU A 392 -25.85 -20.78 -13.94
C GLU A 392 -25.96 -21.56 -12.63
N GLN A 393 -26.85 -22.57 -12.56
CA GLN A 393 -26.99 -23.44 -11.39
C GLN A 393 -25.69 -24.19 -11.07
N MET A 394 -24.93 -24.63 -12.07
CA MET A 394 -23.64 -25.28 -11.87
C MET A 394 -22.62 -24.37 -11.18
N LEU A 395 -22.51 -23.10 -11.62
CA LEU A 395 -21.67 -22.08 -11.00
C LEU A 395 -22.09 -21.81 -9.56
N ASP A 396 -23.40 -21.63 -9.35
CA ASP A 396 -24.00 -21.39 -8.05
C ASP A 396 -23.64 -22.49 -7.04
N GLN A 397 -23.83 -23.75 -7.44
CA GLN A 397 -23.48 -24.91 -6.63
C GLN A 397 -21.97 -25.01 -6.38
N ALA A 398 -21.14 -24.66 -7.36
CA ALA A 398 -19.69 -24.70 -7.21
C ALA A 398 -19.18 -23.69 -6.17
N VAL A 399 -19.66 -22.44 -6.26
CA VAL A 399 -19.32 -21.37 -5.30
C VAL A 399 -19.83 -21.72 -3.90
N LYS A 400 -21.08 -22.20 -3.79
CA LYS A 400 -21.66 -22.64 -2.51
C LYS A 400 -20.89 -23.81 -1.89
N ALA A 401 -20.41 -24.76 -2.69
CA ALA A 401 -19.59 -25.87 -2.19
C ALA A 401 -18.25 -25.39 -1.62
N ALA A 402 -17.59 -24.44 -2.28
CA ALA A 402 -16.36 -23.84 -1.77
C ALA A 402 -16.59 -23.03 -0.48
N ASP A 403 -17.69 -22.29 -0.40
CA ASP A 403 -18.12 -21.56 0.81
C ASP A 403 -18.37 -22.52 2.00
N GLN A 404 -19.12 -23.60 1.77
CA GLN A 404 -19.42 -24.63 2.77
C GLN A 404 -18.14 -25.35 3.26
N ALA A 405 -17.14 -25.49 2.40
CA ALA A 405 -15.83 -26.01 2.74
C ALA A 405 -14.96 -25.02 3.56
N ASN A 406 -15.46 -23.82 3.87
CA ASN A 406 -14.72 -22.71 4.51
C ASN A 406 -13.42 -22.37 3.77
N ILE A 407 -13.49 -22.30 2.44
CA ILE A 407 -12.38 -21.86 1.60
C ILE A 407 -12.46 -20.35 1.44
N LEU A 408 -11.34 -19.66 1.65
CA LEU A 408 -11.27 -18.22 1.44
C LEU A 408 -11.26 -17.94 -0.07
N MET A 409 -12.31 -17.30 -0.57
CA MET A 409 -12.43 -16.97 -1.99
C MET A 409 -12.13 -15.50 -2.22
N PHE A 410 -11.32 -15.21 -3.24
CA PHE A 410 -10.99 -13.87 -3.70
C PHE A 410 -11.35 -13.76 -5.18
N CYS A 411 -12.04 -12.69 -5.56
CA CYS A 411 -12.33 -12.42 -6.96
C CYS A 411 -12.27 -10.95 -7.33
N SER A 412 -12.02 -10.66 -8.60
CA SER A 412 -12.07 -9.28 -9.11
C SER A 412 -13.49 -8.71 -9.01
N ALA A 413 -13.61 -7.44 -8.64
CA ALA A 413 -14.83 -6.67 -8.85
C ALA A 413 -15.08 -6.47 -10.35
N SER A 414 -16.34 -6.43 -10.78
CA SER A 414 -16.64 -6.11 -12.18
C SER A 414 -16.39 -4.62 -12.47
N ASP A 415 -15.95 -4.33 -13.70
CA ASP A 415 -15.59 -2.97 -14.13
C ASP A 415 -16.83 -2.06 -14.35
N LYS A 416 -18.05 -2.53 -14.04
CA LYS A 416 -19.33 -1.82 -14.30
C LYS A 416 -19.85 -0.95 -13.14
N GLY A 417 -19.04 -0.67 -12.12
CA GLY A 417 -19.42 0.25 -11.04
C GLY A 417 -20.46 -0.30 -10.06
N VAL A 418 -20.79 0.51 -9.06
CA VAL A 418 -21.28 0.20 -7.69
C VAL A 418 -22.67 -0.48 -7.57
N LYS A 419 -23.21 -1.10 -8.62
CA LYS A 419 -24.33 -2.04 -8.42
C LYS A 419 -23.76 -3.35 -7.85
N LYS A 420 -24.45 -3.96 -6.88
CA LYS A 420 -24.08 -5.27 -6.32
C LYS A 420 -23.65 -6.21 -7.44
N SER A 421 -22.63 -7.01 -7.15
CA SER A 421 -21.95 -7.92 -8.06
C SER A 421 -22.91 -8.96 -8.65
N ASP A 422 -23.59 -8.59 -9.74
CA ASP A 422 -24.42 -9.52 -10.51
C ASP A 422 -23.56 -10.52 -11.32
N THR A 423 -22.24 -10.52 -11.14
CA THR A 423 -21.29 -11.41 -11.84
C THR A 423 -20.76 -12.50 -10.94
N TYR A 424 -20.52 -13.68 -11.50
CA TYR A 424 -19.79 -14.75 -10.84
C TYR A 424 -18.29 -14.44 -10.76
N PRO A 425 -17.59 -14.92 -9.71
CA PRO A 425 -18.11 -15.78 -8.63
C PRO A 425 -18.85 -15.03 -7.50
N ALA A 426 -18.73 -13.70 -7.42
CA ALA A 426 -19.29 -12.89 -6.33
C ALA A 426 -20.82 -12.99 -6.16
N LYS A 427 -21.57 -13.25 -7.24
CA LYS A 427 -23.01 -13.53 -7.19
C LYS A 427 -23.37 -14.78 -6.35
N GLY A 428 -22.51 -15.80 -6.33
CA GLY A 428 -22.83 -17.10 -5.76
C GLY A 428 -22.79 -17.16 -4.23
N THR A 429 -22.15 -16.20 -3.55
CA THR A 429 -22.10 -16.11 -2.09
C THR A 429 -21.73 -14.70 -1.62
N ASN A 430 -22.15 -14.33 -0.41
CA ASN A 430 -21.69 -13.11 0.28
C ASN A 430 -20.38 -13.31 1.06
N ARG A 431 -19.87 -14.55 1.15
CA ARG A 431 -18.64 -14.91 1.90
C ARG A 431 -17.43 -14.99 0.96
N ILE A 432 -17.26 -13.97 0.13
CA ILE A 432 -16.19 -13.86 -0.86
C ILE A 432 -15.62 -12.43 -0.85
N PHE A 433 -14.30 -12.32 -0.90
CA PHE A 433 -13.61 -11.05 -0.99
C PHE A 433 -13.64 -10.56 -2.43
N THR A 434 -14.50 -9.58 -2.72
CA THR A 434 -14.56 -8.93 -4.04
C THR A 434 -13.60 -7.75 -4.06
N ILE A 435 -12.54 -7.86 -4.84
CA ILE A 435 -11.40 -6.93 -4.85
C ILE A 435 -11.48 -6.00 -6.06
N GLY A 436 -11.65 -4.71 -5.79
CA GLY A 436 -11.58 -3.67 -6.82
C GLY A 436 -10.15 -3.16 -7.01
N ALA A 437 -9.89 -2.57 -8.17
CA ALA A 437 -8.74 -1.71 -8.34
C ALA A 437 -9.04 -0.34 -7.74
N ALA A 438 -8.08 0.21 -7.02
CA ALA A 438 -8.12 1.58 -6.53
C ALA A 438 -6.84 2.28 -6.96
N LYS A 439 -6.96 3.55 -7.33
CA LYS A 439 -5.80 4.45 -7.36
C LYS A 439 -5.29 4.59 -5.93
N ALA A 440 -4.01 4.90 -5.73
CA ALA A 440 -3.43 5.08 -4.39
C ALA A 440 -4.12 6.15 -3.52
N SER A 441 -5.00 6.99 -4.09
CA SER A 441 -5.90 7.91 -3.39
C SER A 441 -7.11 7.25 -2.69
N GLY A 442 -7.31 5.95 -2.84
CA GLY A 442 -8.50 5.24 -2.32
C GLY A 442 -9.74 5.49 -3.19
N ILE A 443 -9.60 6.23 -4.29
CA ILE A 443 -10.64 6.40 -5.29
C ILE A 443 -10.67 5.14 -6.17
N LYS A 444 -11.86 4.56 -6.33
CA LYS A 444 -12.09 3.42 -7.23
C LYS A 444 -11.57 3.79 -8.63
N GLU A 445 -10.82 2.90 -9.26
CA GLU A 445 -10.38 3.12 -10.63
C GLU A 445 -11.63 3.21 -11.54
N GLN A 446 -11.83 4.36 -12.17
CA GLN A 446 -12.90 4.57 -13.13
C GLN A 446 -12.34 4.27 -14.53
N TRP A 447 -13.03 3.37 -15.23
CA TRP A 447 -12.73 2.73 -16.52
C TRP A 447 -11.84 3.50 -17.52
N VAL A 448 -11.02 2.75 -18.27
CA VAL A 448 -10.30 3.16 -19.49
C VAL A 448 -10.83 2.35 -20.69
N PRO A 449 -11.04 2.94 -21.89
CA PRO A 449 -11.55 2.22 -23.05
C PRO A 449 -10.73 1.02 -23.52
N GLN A 450 -11.46 -0.02 -23.94
CA GLN A 450 -10.97 -1.31 -24.41
C GLN A 450 -10.14 -1.24 -25.70
N GLY A 451 -9.14 -2.11 -25.82
CA GLY A 451 -8.41 -2.32 -27.07
C GLY A 451 -7.15 -3.19 -27.01
N VAL A 452 -6.72 -3.68 -25.85
CA VAL A 452 -5.56 -4.57 -25.73
C VAL A 452 -5.89 -5.65 -24.70
N THR A 453 -5.43 -6.88 -24.95
CA THR A 453 -5.46 -8.01 -24.01
C THR A 453 -4.61 -7.68 -22.77
N THR A 454 -5.15 -6.90 -21.83
CA THR A 454 -4.46 -6.36 -20.67
C THR A 454 -4.84 -7.04 -19.37
N VAL A 455 -3.84 -7.30 -18.53
CA VAL A 455 -4.01 -7.56 -17.09
C VAL A 455 -4.67 -6.32 -16.48
N THR A 456 -5.82 -6.47 -15.82
CA THR A 456 -6.53 -5.36 -15.18
C THR A 456 -5.96 -5.09 -13.77
N GLY A 457 -6.14 -3.86 -13.26
CA GLY A 457 -5.73 -3.52 -11.89
C GLY A 457 -6.41 -4.38 -10.82
N SER A 458 -7.66 -4.80 -11.07
CA SER A 458 -8.44 -5.62 -10.14
C SER A 458 -7.94 -7.07 -10.13
N SER A 459 -7.49 -7.60 -11.26
CA SER A 459 -6.83 -8.92 -11.34
C SER A 459 -5.57 -8.99 -10.48
N VAL A 460 -4.67 -8.00 -10.62
CA VAL A 460 -3.44 -7.92 -9.83
C VAL A 460 -3.74 -7.76 -8.34
N ALA A 461 -4.67 -6.86 -7.99
CA ALA A 461 -5.09 -6.64 -6.61
C ALA A 461 -5.67 -7.92 -5.98
N THR A 462 -6.46 -8.69 -6.74
CA THR A 462 -7.02 -9.97 -6.31
C THR A 462 -5.92 -10.98 -5.96
N ALA A 463 -4.92 -11.12 -6.84
CA ALA A 463 -3.79 -12.02 -6.62
C ALA A 463 -2.94 -11.62 -5.41
N LEU A 464 -2.70 -10.31 -5.22
CA LEU A 464 -2.00 -9.78 -4.05
C LEU A 464 -2.79 -10.01 -2.76
N ALA A 465 -4.11 -9.84 -2.78
CA ALA A 465 -4.99 -10.09 -1.63
C ALA A 465 -5.00 -11.58 -1.25
N ALA A 466 -5.09 -12.48 -2.23
CA ALA A 466 -4.98 -13.92 -2.02
C ALA A 466 -3.61 -14.30 -1.43
N GLY A 467 -2.53 -13.72 -1.96
CA GLY A 467 -1.18 -13.91 -1.43
C GLY A 467 -1.00 -13.38 -0.01
N LEU A 468 -1.60 -12.23 0.33
CA LEU A 468 -1.59 -11.69 1.68
C LEU A 468 -2.38 -12.58 2.66
N ALA A 469 -3.53 -13.10 2.25
CA ALA A 469 -4.30 -14.06 3.06
C ALA A 469 -3.47 -15.32 3.36
N ALA A 470 -2.73 -15.80 2.36
CA ALA A 470 -1.82 -16.93 2.53
C ALA A 470 -0.67 -16.61 3.49
N LEU A 471 -0.11 -15.41 3.40
CA LEU A 471 0.92 -14.94 4.32
C LEU A 471 0.40 -14.88 5.77
N VAL A 472 -0.83 -14.39 5.97
CA VAL A 472 -1.48 -14.37 7.30
C VAL A 472 -1.61 -15.79 7.87
N LEU A 473 -2.07 -16.75 7.06
CA LEU A 473 -2.16 -18.15 7.45
C LEU A 473 -0.78 -18.72 7.79
N TYR A 474 0.22 -18.45 6.96
CA TYR A 474 1.59 -18.91 7.15
C TYR A 474 2.21 -18.37 8.45
N CYS A 475 2.04 -17.07 8.75
CA CYS A 475 2.54 -16.49 10.00
C CYS A 475 1.98 -17.19 11.25
N VAL A 476 0.73 -17.69 11.18
CA VAL A 476 0.15 -18.47 12.28
C VAL A 476 0.74 -19.88 12.34
N GLN A 477 1.03 -20.50 11.20
CA GLN A 477 1.72 -21.80 11.18
C GLN A 477 3.15 -21.71 11.69
N ALA A 478 3.85 -20.61 11.46
CA ALA A 478 5.18 -20.39 12.03
C ALA A 478 5.16 -20.51 13.57
N ARG A 479 4.04 -20.19 14.24
CA ARG A 479 3.86 -20.39 15.69
C ARG A 479 3.84 -21.85 16.10
N LEU A 480 3.30 -22.74 15.25
CA LEU A 480 3.34 -24.18 15.47
C LEU A 480 4.76 -24.72 15.38
N ALA A 481 5.58 -24.15 14.49
CA ALA A 481 6.97 -24.52 14.32
C ALA A 481 7.85 -24.09 15.49
N VAL A 482 7.66 -22.87 16.02
CA VAL A 482 8.54 -22.34 17.09
C VAL A 482 8.12 -22.72 18.50
N SER A 483 6.85 -23.09 18.73
CA SER A 483 6.35 -23.36 20.08
C SER A 483 6.65 -24.79 20.53
N THR A 484 7.26 -24.94 21.71
CA THR A 484 7.48 -26.24 22.37
C THR A 484 6.33 -26.64 23.31
N ALA A 485 5.44 -25.69 23.65
CA ALA A 485 4.35 -25.92 24.59
C ALA A 485 3.06 -26.32 23.86
N GLU A 486 2.53 -27.51 24.18
CA GLU A 486 1.37 -28.08 23.46
C GLU A 486 0.11 -27.21 23.55
N HIS A 487 -0.11 -26.49 24.66
CA HIS A 487 -1.24 -25.57 24.79
C HIS A 487 -1.17 -24.38 23.82
N GLU A 488 0.03 -23.83 23.57
CA GLU A 488 0.21 -22.76 22.59
C GLU A 488 0.14 -23.29 21.15
N ARG A 489 0.57 -24.54 20.91
CA ARG A 489 0.36 -25.22 19.63
C ARG A 489 -1.13 -25.42 19.34
N GLU A 490 -1.90 -25.93 20.30
CA GLU A 490 -3.35 -26.12 20.10
C GLU A 490 -4.09 -24.78 19.92
N LYS A 491 -3.66 -23.73 20.63
CA LYS A 491 -4.17 -22.38 20.42
C LYS A 491 -3.87 -21.86 19.02
N ALA A 492 -2.65 -22.06 18.51
CA ALA A 492 -2.30 -21.69 17.14
C ALA A 492 -3.08 -22.52 16.10
N ARG A 493 -3.29 -23.83 16.32
CA ARG A 493 -4.17 -24.67 15.48
C ARG A 493 -5.59 -24.14 15.45
N ARG A 494 -6.14 -23.80 16.62
CA ARG A 494 -7.50 -23.21 16.72
C ARG A 494 -7.58 -21.90 15.94
N GLN A 495 -6.61 -21.00 16.12
CA GLN A 495 -6.58 -19.70 15.43
C GLN A 495 -6.39 -19.87 13.92
N PHE A 496 -5.58 -20.84 13.48
CA PHE A 496 -5.45 -21.20 12.08
C PHE A 496 -6.79 -21.66 11.49
N ARG A 497 -7.50 -22.59 12.15
CA ARG A 497 -8.84 -23.04 11.74
C ARG A 497 -9.85 -21.90 11.71
N LEU A 498 -9.78 -20.96 12.67
CA LEU A 498 -10.64 -19.78 12.71
C LEU A 498 -10.38 -18.84 11.54
N LEU A 499 -9.12 -18.57 11.19
CA LEU A 499 -8.74 -17.68 10.08
C LEU A 499 -9.18 -18.20 8.70
N LYS A 500 -9.34 -19.51 8.53
CA LYS A 500 -9.92 -20.08 7.31
C LYS A 500 -11.37 -19.62 7.05
N ARG A 501 -12.06 -19.09 8.06
CA ARG A 501 -13.41 -18.53 7.90
C ARG A 501 -13.35 -17.09 7.38
N HIS A 502 -14.15 -16.80 6.36
CA HIS A 502 -14.26 -15.48 5.73
C HIS A 502 -14.33 -14.31 6.72
N GLU A 503 -15.25 -14.37 7.69
CA GLU A 503 -15.46 -13.29 8.67
C GLU A 503 -14.22 -13.02 9.55
N ASN A 504 -13.48 -14.08 9.89
CA ASN A 504 -12.29 -13.97 10.73
C ASN A 504 -11.09 -13.45 9.95
N MET A 505 -10.93 -13.87 8.69
CA MET A 505 -9.93 -13.27 7.80
C MET A 505 -10.26 -11.80 7.51
N HIS A 506 -11.53 -11.46 7.31
CA HIS A 506 -11.98 -10.07 7.16
C HIS A 506 -11.66 -9.25 8.43
N ARG A 507 -11.85 -9.81 9.63
CA ARG A 507 -11.42 -9.17 10.89
C ARG A 507 -9.91 -8.99 10.95
N ALA A 508 -9.12 -9.99 10.56
CA ALA A 508 -7.67 -9.88 10.53
C ALA A 508 -7.21 -8.73 9.63
N PHE A 509 -7.79 -8.59 8.44
CA PHE A 509 -7.55 -7.46 7.55
C PHE A 509 -8.01 -6.12 8.16
N GLY A 510 -9.28 -6.00 8.52
CA GLY A 510 -9.86 -4.72 8.94
C GLY A 510 -9.43 -4.23 10.32
N HIS A 511 -9.13 -5.14 11.27
CA HIS A 511 -8.93 -4.80 12.69
C HIS A 511 -7.54 -5.13 13.21
N SER A 512 -6.95 -6.26 12.81
CA SER A 512 -5.61 -6.63 13.29
C SER A 512 -4.51 -5.94 12.49
N ILE A 513 -4.63 -5.91 11.16
CA ILE A 513 -3.78 -5.08 10.30
C ILE A 513 -4.23 -3.62 10.38
N GLY A 514 -5.54 -3.40 10.34
CA GLY A 514 -6.11 -2.06 10.37
C GLY A 514 -6.16 -1.43 8.98
N THR A 515 -6.90 -0.34 8.89
CA THR A 515 -7.07 0.43 7.65
C THR A 515 -6.78 1.90 7.89
N THR A 516 -6.42 2.65 6.85
CA THR A 516 -6.09 4.07 6.99
C THR A 516 -7.31 4.97 6.87
N GLU A 517 -7.49 5.86 7.85
CA GLU A 517 -8.59 6.85 7.85
C GLU A 517 -8.49 7.79 6.64
N GLY A 518 -7.28 8.19 6.25
CA GLY A 518 -7.03 9.03 5.07
C GLY A 518 -7.44 8.40 3.72
N SER A 519 -7.73 7.10 3.68
CA SER A 519 -8.27 6.42 2.50
C SER A 519 -9.77 6.11 2.60
N GLU A 520 -10.46 6.66 3.60
CA GLU A 520 -11.80 6.24 4.01
C GLU A 520 -11.85 4.74 4.37
N TYR A 521 -10.80 4.24 5.06
CA TYR A 521 -10.66 2.84 5.49
C TYR A 521 -10.57 1.82 4.34
N LYS A 522 -10.08 2.24 3.16
CA LYS A 522 -9.99 1.39 1.96
C LYS A 522 -8.65 0.68 1.81
N PHE A 523 -7.57 1.20 2.41
CA PHE A 523 -6.24 0.57 2.37
C PHE A 523 -5.88 -0.08 3.69
N LEU A 524 -5.21 -1.24 3.60
CA LEU A 524 -4.64 -1.94 4.74
C LEU A 524 -3.33 -1.29 5.19
N ALA A 525 -3.23 -0.99 6.49
CA ALA A 525 -2.04 -0.41 7.11
C ALA A 525 -0.98 -1.48 7.43
N VAL A 526 -0.57 -2.24 6.41
CA VAL A 526 0.32 -3.41 6.55
C VAL A 526 1.67 -3.07 7.23
N TRP A 527 2.15 -1.83 7.12
CA TRP A 527 3.39 -1.39 7.76
C TRP A 527 3.32 -1.45 9.29
N ASP A 528 2.15 -1.24 9.90
CA ASP A 528 2.02 -1.19 11.36
C ASP A 528 2.16 -2.56 12.03
N VAL A 529 1.97 -3.63 11.26
CA VAL A 529 2.08 -5.02 11.72
C VAL A 529 3.36 -5.68 11.19
N PHE A 530 3.58 -5.64 9.88
CA PHE A 530 4.72 -6.33 9.26
C PHE A 530 6.03 -5.52 9.39
N GLY A 531 5.96 -4.18 9.28
CA GLY A 531 7.14 -3.32 9.39
C GLY A 531 7.80 -3.38 10.77
N LYS A 532 7.00 -3.41 11.85
CA LYS A 532 7.52 -3.58 13.22
C LYS A 532 8.28 -4.88 13.42
N ALA A 533 7.90 -5.96 12.71
CA ALA A 533 8.62 -7.22 12.78
C ALA A 533 9.96 -7.15 12.04
N CYS A 534 10.00 -6.45 10.89
CA CYS A 534 11.25 -6.16 10.19
C CYS A 534 12.21 -5.31 11.03
N GLU A 535 11.71 -4.25 11.68
CA GLU A 535 12.53 -3.40 12.55
C GLU A 535 13.16 -4.18 13.71
N LYS A 536 12.40 -5.11 14.31
CA LYS A 536 12.91 -5.99 15.36
C LYS A 536 13.94 -6.99 14.84
N ALA A 537 13.73 -7.54 13.64
CA ALA A 537 14.67 -8.44 13.01
C ALA A 537 15.98 -7.73 12.63
N ASP A 538 15.90 -6.52 12.08
CA ASP A 538 17.06 -5.69 11.72
C ASP A 538 17.88 -5.28 12.96
N ALA A 539 17.23 -5.13 14.12
CA ALA A 539 17.88 -4.82 15.40
C ALA A 539 18.46 -6.06 16.12
N ALA A 540 18.14 -7.27 15.66
CA ALA A 540 18.64 -8.49 16.28
C ALA A 540 20.12 -8.71 15.92
N PRO A 541 20.96 -9.21 16.85
CA PRO A 541 22.35 -9.54 16.55
C PRO A 541 22.46 -10.60 15.45
N ALA A 542 23.48 -10.50 14.58
CA ALA A 542 23.68 -11.40 13.42
C ALA A 542 23.86 -12.89 13.75
N HIS A 543 24.05 -13.27 15.03
CA HIS A 543 24.11 -14.67 15.46
C HIS A 543 22.74 -15.22 15.91
N GLU A 544 21.68 -14.38 15.90
CA GLU A 544 20.30 -14.76 16.22
C GLU A 544 19.44 -14.99 14.96
N ASP A 545 20.05 -15.26 13.80
CA ASP A 545 19.33 -15.59 12.55
C ASP A 545 18.35 -16.77 12.73
N GLU A 546 18.62 -17.64 13.72
CA GLU A 546 17.76 -18.76 14.11
C GLU A 546 16.42 -18.34 14.72
N ARG A 547 16.33 -17.11 15.23
CA ARG A 547 15.12 -16.53 15.85
C ARG A 547 14.29 -15.70 14.88
N LEU A 548 14.71 -15.58 13.62
CA LEU A 548 13.96 -14.81 12.63
C LEU A 548 12.53 -15.34 12.43
N ILE A 549 12.36 -16.66 12.55
CA ILE A 549 11.04 -17.31 12.50
C ILE A 549 10.16 -16.93 13.70
N GLU A 550 10.74 -16.57 14.85
CA GLU A 550 10.01 -16.09 16.03
C GLU A 550 9.35 -14.73 15.74
N PHE A 551 10.00 -13.85 14.94
CA PHE A 551 9.39 -12.60 14.51
C PHE A 551 8.19 -12.83 13.58
N VAL A 552 8.30 -13.79 12.65
CA VAL A 552 7.19 -14.22 11.78
C VAL A 552 6.05 -14.81 12.61
N ALA A 553 6.35 -15.64 13.61
CA ALA A 553 5.38 -16.19 14.55
C ALA A 553 4.74 -15.10 15.44
N GLY A 554 5.50 -14.07 15.80
CA GLY A 554 5.02 -12.89 16.51
C GLY A 554 3.99 -12.11 15.70
N VAL A 555 4.21 -11.94 14.39
CA VAL A 555 3.21 -11.37 13.47
C VAL A 555 1.95 -12.23 13.46
N GLY A 556 2.08 -13.56 13.38
CA GLY A 556 0.93 -14.47 13.46
C GLY A 556 0.12 -14.31 14.75
N SER A 557 0.78 -14.02 15.86
CA SER A 557 0.11 -13.75 17.15
C SER A 557 -0.65 -12.42 17.11
N ALA A 558 -0.02 -11.38 16.57
CA ALA A 558 -0.63 -10.06 16.43
C ALA A 558 -1.89 -10.09 15.53
N LEU A 559 -1.81 -10.79 14.40
CA LEU A 559 -2.91 -10.97 13.45
C LEU A 559 -4.12 -11.67 14.07
N CYS A 560 -3.89 -12.52 15.07
CA CYS A 560 -4.95 -13.28 15.75
C CYS A 560 -5.55 -12.60 16.99
N MET A 561 -5.05 -11.43 17.42
CA MET A 561 -5.47 -10.81 18.69
C MET A 561 -6.96 -10.47 18.76
N LYS A 562 -7.60 -10.22 17.61
CA LYS A 562 -9.02 -9.83 17.51
C LYS A 562 -9.93 -10.98 17.06
N LEU A 563 -9.40 -12.21 17.03
CA LEU A 563 -10.20 -13.40 16.76
C LEU A 563 -10.98 -13.82 18.02
N PRO A 564 -12.16 -14.45 17.84
CA PRO A 564 -12.97 -14.96 18.95
C PRO A 564 -12.33 -16.13 19.72
#